data_AF-A0A933RJ86-F1
#
_entry.id   AF-A0A933RJ86-F1
#
_cell.length_a   1.000
_cell.length_b   1.000
_cell.length_c   1.000
_cell.angle_alpha   90.00
_cell.angle_beta   90.00
_cell.angle_gamma   90.00
#
_symmetry.space_group_name_H-M   'P 1'
#
loop_
_entity.id
_entity.type
_entity.pdbx_description
1 polymer ?
#
loop_
_entity_poly.entity_id
_entity_poly.type
_entity_poly.pdbx_seq_one_letter_code
_entity_poly.pdbx_strand_id
1 'polypeptide(L)'
;MPADVERGGAALAERPRLADNRGVDRTLRLLRLAPVTVPCAVVVAILLWWAQADGGQPVTTWAPGALAVLGLLGVAAWGLPGGWASAPGPVRAAVALLGAFTAWSALSIAWADEQGAAWEGANRTLLYLAAFALFALWRQRPLTAGVLLGAWTLGLGVLAAITVLRVPGAADPSTLFIDDRLDEPAGYPNAAAATWLMAFWPAVALAAAPRVPWGLRGAFAAAAVVLADVALLSQSRGSLFAFPITLVLFLVLVSGRLRHVLVLLPVGAAAGLAAPAVLDVGQAVVDGDP
;
A
#
# COMPACT_ATOMS: atom_id res chain seq x y z
N MET A 1 1.33 52.66 -67.82
CA MET A 1 0.23 51.68 -67.98
C MET A 1 0.77 50.32 -67.58
N PRO A 2 0.10 49.57 -66.69
CA PRO A 2 0.65 49.13 -65.40
C PRO A 2 0.88 47.61 -65.28
N ALA A 3 1.59 47.16 -64.23
CA ALA A 3 1.28 45.95 -63.47
C ALA A 3 2.15 45.79 -62.21
N ASP A 4 1.47 45.97 -61.08
CA ASP A 4 1.69 45.50 -59.70
C ASP A 4 2.78 44.46 -59.41
N VAL A 5 3.61 44.76 -58.40
CA VAL A 5 4.28 43.75 -57.57
C VAL A 5 4.26 44.20 -56.11
N GLU A 6 3.17 43.91 -55.40
CA GLU A 6 3.18 43.77 -53.95
C GLU A 6 3.87 42.45 -53.58
N ARG A 7 5.00 42.51 -52.88
CA ARG A 7 5.63 41.35 -52.24
C ARG A 7 5.96 41.64 -50.80
N GLY A 8 5.41 40.80 -49.91
CA GLY A 8 6.18 40.33 -48.76
C GLY A 8 5.68 40.74 -47.37
N GLY A 9 4.38 40.66 -47.11
CA GLY A 9 3.90 40.49 -45.73
C GLY A 9 4.30 39.10 -45.23
N ALA A 10 5.39 39.03 -44.45
CA ALA A 10 5.82 37.81 -43.78
C ALA A 10 4.81 37.45 -42.68
N ALA A 11 3.84 36.60 -43.02
CA ALA A 11 3.00 35.93 -42.04
C ALA A 11 3.87 34.92 -41.26
N LEU A 12 4.29 35.33 -40.07
CA LEU A 12 4.77 34.43 -39.01
C LEU A 12 3.64 33.45 -38.69
N ALA A 13 3.66 32.29 -39.36
CA ALA A 13 2.79 31.18 -39.02
C ALA A 13 3.21 30.67 -37.63
N GLU A 14 2.47 31.07 -36.59
CA GLU A 14 2.52 30.45 -35.27
C GLU A 14 2.33 28.93 -35.43
N ARG A 15 3.39 28.16 -35.18
CA ARG A 15 3.27 26.71 -35.07
C ARG A 15 2.42 26.40 -33.85
N PRO A 16 1.32 25.63 -33.98
CA PRO A 16 0.55 25.21 -32.81
C PRO A 16 1.48 24.45 -31.87
N ARG A 17 1.51 24.87 -30.59
CA ARG A 17 2.14 24.09 -29.52
C ARG A 17 1.38 22.77 -29.40
N LEU A 18 1.82 21.75 -30.13
CA LEU A 18 1.42 20.37 -29.89
C LEU A 18 1.77 20.05 -28.44
N ALA A 19 0.75 19.94 -27.59
CA ALA A 19 0.91 19.47 -26.23
C ALA A 19 1.74 18.18 -26.24
N ASP A 20 2.79 18.13 -25.43
CA ASP A 20 3.76 17.03 -25.40
C ASP A 20 3.11 15.74 -24.86
N ASN A 21 2.36 15.04 -25.72
CA ASN A 21 1.64 13.79 -25.39
C ASN A 21 2.56 12.59 -25.12
N ARG A 22 3.89 12.77 -25.15
CA ARG A 22 4.88 11.71 -24.92
C ARG A 22 4.68 10.99 -23.58
N GLY A 23 4.17 11.69 -22.56
CA GLY A 23 3.86 11.11 -21.26
C GLY A 23 2.70 10.12 -21.29
N VAL A 24 1.60 10.49 -21.94
CA VAL A 24 0.39 9.65 -22.08
C VAL A 24 0.70 8.41 -22.92
N ASP A 25 1.42 8.59 -24.04
CA ASP A 25 1.82 7.47 -24.91
C ASP A 25 2.72 6.45 -24.19
N ARG A 26 3.62 6.93 -23.32
CA ARG A 26 4.49 6.08 -22.51
C ARG A 26 3.68 5.27 -21.50
N THR A 27 2.74 5.90 -20.79
CA THR A 27 1.88 5.23 -19.81
C THR A 27 1.00 4.17 -20.47
N LEU A 28 0.33 4.52 -21.57
CA LEU A 28 -0.48 3.58 -22.34
C LEU A 28 0.34 2.40 -22.86
N ARG A 29 1.57 2.65 -23.33
CA ARG A 29 2.49 1.59 -23.74
C ARG A 29 2.87 0.67 -22.58
N LEU A 30 3.13 1.22 -21.39
CA LEU A 30 3.45 0.43 -20.20
C LEU A 30 2.27 -0.44 -19.75
N LEU A 31 1.05 0.10 -19.76
CA LEU A 31 -0.17 -0.65 -19.43
C LEU A 31 -0.46 -1.76 -20.44
N ARG A 32 -0.23 -1.51 -21.74
CA ARG A 32 -0.31 -2.58 -22.76
C ARG A 32 0.71 -3.70 -22.53
N LEU A 33 1.86 -3.38 -21.94
CA LEU A 33 2.94 -4.36 -21.65
C LEU A 33 2.78 -5.08 -20.31
N ALA A 34 1.90 -4.59 -19.43
CA ALA A 34 1.58 -5.17 -18.13
C ALA A 34 0.09 -4.91 -17.80
N PRO A 35 -0.85 -5.53 -18.53
CA PRO A 35 -2.27 -5.19 -18.41
C PRO A 35 -2.85 -5.51 -17.02
N VAL A 36 -2.27 -6.47 -16.29
CA VAL A 36 -2.61 -6.77 -14.89
C VAL A 36 -2.33 -5.61 -13.93
N THR A 37 -1.54 -4.60 -14.31
CA THR A 37 -1.30 -3.42 -13.47
C THR A 37 -2.61 -2.66 -13.19
N VAL A 38 -3.55 -2.62 -14.13
CA VAL A 38 -4.83 -1.92 -13.94
C VAL A 38 -5.68 -2.55 -12.83
N PRO A 39 -6.04 -3.86 -12.87
CA PRO A 39 -6.79 -4.47 -11.78
C PRO A 39 -6.04 -4.41 -10.45
N CYS A 40 -4.71 -4.60 -10.44
CA CYS A 40 -3.91 -4.42 -9.23
C CYS A 40 -3.96 -3.00 -8.66
N ALA A 41 -3.98 -1.96 -9.51
CA ALA A 41 -4.11 -0.57 -9.07
C ALA A 41 -5.46 -0.31 -8.41
N VAL A 42 -6.54 -0.89 -8.95
CA VAL A 42 -7.87 -0.82 -8.32
C VAL A 42 -7.85 -1.51 -6.96
N VAL A 43 -7.19 -2.66 -6.82
CA VAL A 43 -7.05 -3.31 -5.50
C VAL A 43 -6.25 -2.44 -4.54
N VAL A 44 -5.15 -1.81 -4.97
CA VAL A 44 -4.40 -0.85 -4.12
C VAL A 44 -5.32 0.30 -3.65
N ALA A 45 -6.16 0.84 -4.53
CA ALA A 45 -7.11 1.89 -4.15
C ALA A 45 -8.15 1.41 -3.12
N ILE A 46 -8.68 0.19 -3.29
CA ILE A 46 -9.58 -0.44 -2.31
C ILE A 46 -8.88 -0.61 -0.96
N LEU A 47 -7.64 -1.09 -0.95
CA LEU A 47 -6.86 -1.27 0.28
C LEU A 47 -6.58 0.05 0.98
N LEU A 48 -6.28 1.12 0.25
CA LEU A 48 -6.09 2.46 0.82
C LEU A 48 -7.39 3.01 1.41
N TRP A 49 -8.52 2.77 0.74
CA TRP A 49 -9.84 3.13 1.25
C TRP A 49 -10.19 2.33 2.51
N TRP A 50 -9.91 1.02 2.55
CA TRP A 50 -10.11 0.20 3.73
C TRP A 50 -9.22 0.62 4.89
N ALA A 51 -7.98 1.02 4.63
CA ALA A 51 -7.06 1.47 5.67
C ALA A 51 -7.65 2.59 6.51
N GLN A 52 -8.35 3.55 5.89
CA GLN A 52 -9.03 4.66 6.57
C GLN A 52 -10.48 4.35 7.02
N ALA A 53 -10.97 3.13 6.80
CA ALA A 53 -12.33 2.70 7.14
C ALA A 53 -12.26 1.48 8.08
N ASP A 54 -11.64 1.68 9.25
CA ASP A 54 -11.43 0.66 10.30
C ASP A 54 -10.70 -0.59 9.78
N GLY A 55 -9.72 -0.39 8.89
CA GLY A 55 -9.03 -1.48 8.21
C GLY A 55 -9.93 -2.37 7.34
N GLY A 56 -11.14 -1.93 7.02
CA GLY A 56 -12.16 -2.70 6.34
C GLY A 56 -12.81 -3.77 7.21
N GLN A 57 -12.78 -3.69 8.54
CA GLN A 57 -13.37 -4.72 9.40
C GLN A 57 -14.88 -4.93 9.22
N PRO A 58 -15.72 -3.88 9.10
CA PRO A 58 -17.16 -4.07 8.95
C PRO A 58 -17.49 -4.81 7.66
N VAL A 59 -18.46 -5.74 7.71
CA VAL A 59 -18.93 -6.49 6.53
C VAL A 59 -19.46 -5.58 5.43
N THR A 60 -20.07 -4.46 5.80
CA THR A 60 -20.54 -3.40 4.89
C THR A 60 -19.38 -2.74 4.12
N THR A 61 -18.16 -2.84 4.63
CA THR A 61 -16.95 -2.24 4.04
C THR A 61 -16.15 -3.26 3.22
N TRP A 62 -15.84 -4.45 3.77
CA TRP A 62 -15.02 -5.41 3.04
C TRP A 62 -15.78 -6.23 2.00
N ALA A 63 -17.06 -6.56 2.20
CA ALA A 63 -17.77 -7.44 1.28
C ALA A 63 -17.93 -6.82 -0.14
N PRO A 64 -18.28 -5.52 -0.31
CA PRO A 64 -18.30 -4.91 -1.63
C PRO A 64 -16.93 -4.90 -2.31
N GLY A 65 -15.86 -4.60 -1.56
CA GLY A 65 -14.50 -4.64 -2.10
C GLY A 65 -14.05 -6.07 -2.45
N ALA A 66 -14.48 -7.08 -1.70
CA ALA A 66 -14.24 -8.48 -2.02
C ALA A 66 -14.90 -8.91 -3.33
N LEU A 67 -16.15 -8.50 -3.57
CA LEU A 67 -16.82 -8.73 -4.85
C LEU A 67 -16.07 -8.04 -6.00
N ALA A 68 -15.60 -6.82 -5.79
CA ALA A 68 -14.79 -6.11 -6.79
C ALA A 68 -13.47 -6.85 -7.07
N VAL A 69 -12.72 -7.28 -6.04
CA VAL A 69 -11.47 -8.04 -6.19
C VAL A 69 -11.70 -9.37 -6.91
N LEU A 70 -12.77 -10.11 -6.57
CA LEU A 70 -13.15 -11.34 -7.26
C LEU A 70 -13.50 -11.10 -8.73
N GLY A 71 -14.26 -10.04 -9.02
CA GLY A 71 -14.57 -9.64 -10.39
C GLY A 71 -13.32 -9.29 -11.20
N LEU A 72 -12.39 -8.54 -10.61
CA LEU A 72 -11.10 -8.20 -11.23
C LEU A 72 -10.23 -9.43 -11.48
N LEU A 73 -10.22 -10.39 -10.55
CA LEU A 73 -9.54 -11.67 -10.75
C LEU A 73 -10.18 -12.47 -11.90
N GLY A 74 -11.51 -12.51 -11.97
CA GLY A 74 -12.25 -13.15 -13.07
C GLY A 74 -11.94 -12.51 -14.43
N VAL A 75 -11.92 -11.17 -14.50
CA VAL A 75 -11.53 -10.41 -15.70
C VAL A 75 -10.09 -10.70 -16.09
N ALA A 76 -9.16 -10.75 -15.13
CA ALA A 76 -7.76 -11.09 -15.40
C ALA A 76 -7.61 -12.54 -15.90
N ALA A 77 -8.30 -13.50 -15.26
CA ALA A 77 -8.31 -14.91 -15.66
C ALA A 77 -8.86 -15.13 -17.06
N TRP A 78 -9.90 -14.37 -17.44
CA TRP A 78 -10.51 -14.44 -18.75
C TRP A 78 -9.70 -13.71 -19.83
N GLY A 79 -9.25 -12.49 -19.53
CA GLY A 79 -8.70 -11.57 -20.52
C GLY A 79 -7.18 -11.63 -20.68
N LEU A 80 -6.44 -12.16 -19.71
CA LEU A 80 -4.97 -12.13 -19.71
C LEU A 80 -4.37 -13.53 -19.88
N PRO A 81 -3.52 -13.74 -20.90
CA PRO A 81 -2.94 -15.05 -21.16
C PRO A 81 -1.95 -15.46 -20.08
N GLY A 82 -1.87 -16.78 -19.85
CA GLY A 82 -0.72 -17.41 -19.20
C GLY A 82 -0.61 -17.24 -17.69
N GLY A 83 -1.62 -16.75 -16.96
CA GLY A 83 -1.55 -16.54 -15.51
C GLY A 83 -1.03 -17.76 -14.74
N TRP A 84 -1.82 -18.84 -14.66
CA TRP A 84 -1.40 -20.06 -13.96
C TRP A 84 -0.21 -20.77 -14.62
N ALA A 85 -0.24 -20.89 -15.95
CA ALA A 85 0.75 -21.67 -16.70
C ALA A 85 2.16 -21.04 -16.70
N SER A 86 2.25 -19.71 -16.61
CA SER A 86 3.53 -18.99 -16.61
C SER A 86 4.04 -18.67 -15.20
N ALA A 87 3.23 -18.91 -14.16
CA ALA A 87 3.62 -18.66 -12.78
C ALA A 87 4.72 -19.64 -12.32
N PRO A 88 5.75 -19.17 -11.59
CA PRO A 88 6.76 -20.04 -11.00
C PRO A 88 6.15 -21.12 -10.09
N GLY A 89 6.77 -22.30 -10.02
CA GLY A 89 6.32 -23.41 -9.17
C GLY A 89 5.98 -23.01 -7.72
N PRO A 90 6.84 -22.24 -7.03
CA PRO A 90 6.54 -21.77 -5.66
C PRO A 90 5.29 -20.88 -5.58
N VAL A 91 5.04 -20.03 -6.58
CA VAL A 91 3.84 -19.18 -6.63
C VAL A 91 2.58 -20.02 -6.80
N ARG A 92 2.63 -21.01 -7.70
CA ARG A 92 1.52 -21.95 -7.90
C ARG A 92 1.23 -22.75 -6.62
N ALA A 93 2.27 -23.20 -5.94
CA ALA A 93 2.15 -23.89 -4.66
C ALA A 93 1.52 -22.99 -3.60
N ALA A 94 1.96 -21.73 -3.48
CA ALA A 94 1.39 -20.77 -2.54
C ALA A 94 -0.11 -20.50 -2.81
N VAL A 95 -0.49 -20.27 -4.07
CA VAL A 95 -1.90 -20.09 -4.47
C VAL A 95 -2.71 -21.36 -4.20
N ALA A 96 -2.17 -22.55 -4.50
CA ALA A 96 -2.85 -23.81 -4.26
C ALA A 96 -3.06 -24.09 -2.76
N LEU A 97 -2.03 -23.85 -1.93
CA LEU A 97 -2.11 -24.03 -0.48
C LEU A 97 -3.09 -23.04 0.15
N LEU A 98 -3.06 -21.77 -0.27
CA LEU A 98 -4.03 -20.77 0.20
C LEU A 98 -5.45 -21.12 -0.29
N GLY A 99 -5.58 -21.68 -1.48
CA GLY A 99 -6.84 -22.21 -2.01
C GLY A 99 -7.36 -23.40 -1.20
N ALA A 100 -6.49 -24.35 -0.86
CA ALA A 100 -6.82 -25.48 0.00
C ALA A 100 -7.22 -25.01 1.41
N PHE A 101 -6.52 -24.03 1.97
CA PHE A 101 -6.90 -23.41 3.24
C PHE A 101 -8.26 -22.73 3.17
N THR A 102 -8.53 -21.99 2.09
CA THR A 102 -9.85 -21.35 1.85
C THR A 102 -10.96 -22.40 1.75
N ALA A 103 -10.73 -23.49 1.01
CA ALA A 103 -11.68 -24.60 0.92
C ALA A 103 -11.89 -25.30 2.27
N TRP A 104 -10.84 -25.46 3.05
CA TRP A 104 -10.92 -25.99 4.41
C TRP A 104 -11.73 -25.07 5.33
N SER A 105 -11.51 -23.75 5.26
CA SER A 105 -12.31 -22.76 6.00
C SER A 105 -13.79 -22.83 5.62
N ALA A 106 -14.12 -22.97 4.33
CA ALA A 106 -15.50 -23.16 3.89
C ALA A 106 -16.10 -24.50 4.38
N LEU A 107 -15.33 -25.58 4.34
CA LEU A 107 -15.76 -26.89 4.83
C LEU A 107 -16.03 -26.86 6.34
N SER A 108 -15.27 -26.05 7.10
CA SER A 108 -15.41 -25.94 8.56
C SER A 108 -16.76 -25.44 9.04
N ILE A 109 -17.53 -24.79 8.16
CA ILE A 109 -18.91 -24.37 8.44
C ILE A 109 -19.78 -25.59 8.81
N ALA A 110 -19.49 -26.78 8.29
CA ALA A 110 -20.29 -27.99 8.53
C ALA A 110 -20.23 -28.50 9.98
N TRP A 111 -19.19 -28.15 10.74
CA TRP A 111 -19.01 -28.57 12.14
C TRP A 111 -18.77 -27.39 13.09
N ALA A 112 -18.89 -26.16 12.63
CA ALA A 112 -18.70 -24.98 13.45
C ALA A 112 -19.90 -24.79 14.40
N ASP A 113 -19.61 -24.56 15.68
CA ASP A 113 -20.64 -24.21 16.68
C ASP A 113 -21.36 -22.90 16.30
N GLU A 114 -20.60 -21.94 15.76
CA GLU A 114 -21.12 -20.65 15.27
C GLU A 114 -20.93 -20.52 13.75
N GLN A 115 -21.89 -21.07 13.00
CA GLN A 115 -21.82 -21.14 11.53
C GLN A 115 -21.72 -19.76 10.85
N GLY A 116 -22.31 -18.71 11.44
CA GLY A 116 -22.22 -17.35 10.93
C GLY A 116 -20.79 -16.81 10.94
N ALA A 117 -20.07 -17.00 12.04
CA ALA A 117 -18.66 -16.61 12.15
C ALA A 117 -17.77 -17.44 11.20
N ALA A 118 -18.04 -18.74 11.08
CA ALA A 118 -17.32 -19.61 10.14
C ALA A 118 -17.56 -19.18 8.68
N TRP A 119 -18.80 -18.81 8.33
CA TRP A 119 -19.15 -18.28 7.01
C TRP A 119 -18.41 -16.97 6.72
N GLU A 120 -18.41 -16.01 7.65
CA GLU A 120 -17.67 -14.76 7.47
C GLU A 120 -16.16 -15.02 7.31
N GLY A 121 -15.58 -15.87 8.17
CA GLY A 121 -14.17 -16.25 8.10
C GLY A 121 -13.80 -16.89 6.76
N ALA A 122 -14.62 -17.82 6.25
CA ALA A 122 -14.40 -18.45 4.95
C ALA A 122 -14.41 -17.42 3.81
N ASN A 123 -15.36 -16.47 3.81
CA ASN A 123 -15.41 -15.42 2.79
C ASN A 123 -14.21 -14.46 2.87
N ARG A 124 -13.71 -14.15 4.06
CA ARG A 124 -12.46 -13.37 4.22
C ARG A 124 -11.25 -14.12 3.65
N THR A 125 -11.14 -15.43 3.87
CA THR A 125 -10.06 -16.22 3.25
C THR A 125 -10.15 -16.24 1.73
N LEU A 126 -11.36 -16.28 1.17
CA LEU A 126 -11.58 -16.18 -0.28
C LEU A 126 -11.14 -14.81 -0.82
N LEU A 127 -11.43 -13.72 -0.11
CA LEU A 127 -10.91 -12.39 -0.43
C LEU A 127 -9.37 -12.39 -0.44
N TYR A 128 -8.73 -12.95 0.59
CA TYR A 128 -7.27 -13.00 0.67
C TYR A 128 -6.66 -13.82 -0.47
N LEU A 129 -7.27 -14.96 -0.81
CA LEU A 129 -6.89 -15.77 -1.96
C LEU A 129 -7.02 -14.98 -3.26
N ALA A 130 -8.14 -14.26 -3.44
CA ALA A 130 -8.41 -13.52 -4.66
C ALA A 130 -7.40 -12.38 -4.87
N ALA A 131 -7.14 -11.60 -3.80
CA ALA A 131 -6.13 -10.55 -3.81
C ALA A 131 -4.74 -11.15 -4.09
N PHE A 132 -4.33 -12.19 -3.36
CA PHE A 132 -3.03 -12.83 -3.54
C PHE A 132 -2.84 -13.36 -4.96
N ALA A 133 -3.81 -14.11 -5.48
CA ALA A 133 -3.76 -14.68 -6.82
C ALA A 133 -3.65 -13.61 -7.91
N LEU A 134 -4.36 -12.49 -7.77
CA LEU A 134 -4.31 -11.38 -8.72
C LEU A 134 -2.92 -10.76 -8.82
N PHE A 135 -2.25 -10.53 -7.69
CA PHE A 135 -0.89 -9.98 -7.67
C PHE A 135 0.19 -11.01 -8.05
N ALA A 136 -0.03 -12.29 -7.76
CA ALA A 136 1.00 -13.31 -7.86
C ALA A 136 1.04 -14.04 -9.21
N LEU A 137 -0.12 -14.32 -9.83
CA LEU A 137 -0.19 -15.16 -11.02
C LEU A 137 0.27 -14.44 -12.29
N TRP A 138 0.07 -13.13 -12.39
CA TRP A 138 0.49 -12.36 -13.57
C TRP A 138 1.74 -11.53 -13.27
N ARG A 139 2.77 -11.76 -14.06
CA ARG A 139 4.06 -11.10 -13.87
C ARG A 139 3.99 -9.60 -14.14
N GLN A 140 4.20 -8.80 -13.09
CA GLN A 140 4.38 -7.35 -13.21
C GLN A 140 5.73 -7.00 -13.83
N ARG A 141 5.82 -5.82 -14.45
CA ARG A 141 7.11 -5.23 -14.84
C ARG A 141 7.72 -4.54 -13.62
N PRO A 142 9.06 -4.46 -13.49
CA PRO A 142 9.69 -3.82 -12.34
C PRO A 142 9.22 -2.38 -12.10
N LEU A 143 8.99 -1.63 -13.18
CA LEU A 143 8.48 -0.26 -13.10
C LEU A 143 7.04 -0.23 -12.56
N THR A 144 6.12 -1.03 -13.12
CA THR A 144 4.71 -1.01 -12.72
C THR A 144 4.50 -1.58 -11.32
N ALA A 145 5.23 -2.63 -10.95
CA ALA A 145 5.29 -3.12 -9.58
C ALA A 145 5.78 -2.04 -8.60
N GLY A 146 6.84 -1.32 -8.97
CA GLY A 146 7.36 -0.20 -8.17
C GLY A 146 6.36 0.94 -8.01
N VAL A 147 5.57 1.25 -9.06
CA VAL A 147 4.49 2.25 -8.99
C VAL A 147 3.37 1.80 -8.06
N LEU A 148 2.90 0.56 -8.17
CA LEU A 148 1.85 0.02 -7.30
C LEU A 148 2.28 0.02 -5.83
N LEU A 149 3.50 -0.48 -5.58
CA LEU A 149 4.08 -0.53 -4.24
C LEU A 149 4.31 0.88 -3.68
N GLY A 150 4.82 1.79 -4.51
CA GLY A 150 5.02 3.18 -4.15
C GLY A 150 3.71 3.93 -3.87
N ALA A 151 2.66 3.67 -4.64
CA ALA A 151 1.33 4.25 -4.43
C ALA A 151 0.72 3.80 -3.10
N TRP A 152 0.76 2.50 -2.81
CA TRP A 152 0.36 1.96 -1.50
C TRP A 152 1.15 2.61 -0.36
N THR A 153 2.48 2.65 -0.50
CA THR A 153 3.39 3.14 0.54
C THR A 153 3.22 4.63 0.80
N LEU A 154 3.16 5.47 -0.24
CA LEU A 154 2.92 6.91 -0.09
C LEU A 154 1.50 7.18 0.39
N GLY A 155 0.52 6.39 -0.06
CA GLY A 155 -0.85 6.50 0.43
C GLY A 155 -0.93 6.30 1.94
N LEU A 156 -0.30 5.24 2.48
CA LEU A 156 -0.21 5.04 3.93
C LEU A 156 0.68 6.08 4.62
N GLY A 157 1.75 6.56 3.98
CA GLY A 157 2.57 7.65 4.53
C GLY A 157 1.78 8.97 4.66
N VAL A 158 0.91 9.27 3.69
CA VAL A 158 -0.01 10.41 3.76
C VAL A 158 -1.04 10.21 4.86
N LEU A 159 -1.65 9.02 4.96
CA LEU A 159 -2.58 8.71 6.06
C LEU A 159 -1.91 8.83 7.42
N ALA A 160 -0.69 8.31 7.59
CA ALA A 160 0.07 8.43 8.82
C ALA A 160 0.37 9.90 9.18
N ALA A 161 0.77 10.72 8.20
CA ALA A 161 0.97 12.15 8.40
C ALA A 161 -0.32 12.86 8.80
N ILE A 162 -1.46 12.53 8.16
CA ILE A 162 -2.78 13.04 8.55
C ILE A 162 -3.11 12.64 9.98
N THR A 163 -2.88 11.38 10.38
CA THR A 163 -3.12 10.90 11.74
C THR A 163 -2.32 11.71 12.77
N VAL A 164 -1.02 11.92 12.54
CA VAL A 164 -0.18 12.76 13.43
C VAL A 164 -0.71 14.20 13.52
N LEU A 165 -1.13 14.79 12.39
CA LEU A 165 -1.66 16.16 12.36
C LEU A 165 -3.06 16.27 13.00
N ARG A 166 -3.84 15.18 13.04
CA ARG A 166 -5.16 15.16 13.68
C ARG A 166 -5.07 15.18 15.20
N VAL A 167 -4.04 14.59 15.81
CA VAL A 167 -3.90 14.54 17.28
C VAL A 167 -3.98 15.93 17.92
N PRO A 168 -3.15 16.94 17.57
CA PRO A 168 -3.25 18.27 18.16
C PRO A 168 -4.44 19.10 17.61
N GLY A 169 -5.04 18.70 16.49
CA GLY A 169 -6.11 19.45 15.83
C GLY A 169 -7.53 18.97 16.16
N ALA A 170 -7.66 17.84 16.85
CA ALA A 170 -8.96 17.28 17.23
C ALA A 170 -9.56 18.04 18.41
N ALA A 171 -10.89 18.25 18.37
CA ALA A 171 -11.63 18.80 19.50
C ALA A 171 -11.58 17.88 20.73
N ASP A 172 -11.48 16.57 20.49
CA ASP A 172 -11.29 15.53 21.50
C ASP A 172 -10.29 14.49 20.96
N PRO A 173 -8.99 14.62 21.27
CA PRO A 173 -7.95 13.69 20.83
C PRO A 173 -8.14 12.27 21.36
N SER A 174 -8.82 12.09 22.49
CA SER A 174 -9.03 10.77 23.11
C SER A 174 -9.80 9.81 22.19
N THR A 175 -10.57 10.34 21.24
CA THR A 175 -11.30 9.55 20.23
C THR A 175 -10.39 8.81 19.23
N LEU A 176 -9.09 9.15 19.18
CA LEU A 176 -8.09 8.51 18.31
C LEU A 176 -7.28 7.42 19.04
N PHE A 177 -7.57 7.20 20.32
CA PHE A 177 -6.83 6.31 21.20
C PHE A 177 -7.77 5.36 21.93
N ILE A 178 -7.28 4.15 22.20
CA ILE A 178 -7.85 3.26 23.22
C ILE A 178 -6.87 3.25 24.38
N ASP A 179 -7.30 3.79 25.51
CA ASP A 179 -6.43 4.16 26.63
C ASP A 179 -5.35 5.15 26.14
N ASP A 180 -4.07 4.79 26.24
CA ASP A 180 -2.91 5.59 25.81
C ASP A 180 -2.35 5.15 24.44
N ARG A 181 -3.13 4.38 23.66
CA ARG A 181 -2.62 3.70 22.46
C ARG A 181 -3.40 4.11 21.22
N LEU A 182 -2.70 4.60 20.20
CA LEU A 182 -3.30 4.95 18.92
C LEU A 182 -3.94 3.70 18.29
N ASP A 183 -5.24 3.77 18.02
CA ASP A 183 -6.02 2.69 17.39
C ASP A 183 -6.43 3.02 15.94
N GLU A 184 -6.35 4.29 15.56
CA GLU A 184 -6.51 4.78 14.18
C GLU A 184 -5.36 4.28 13.26
N PRO A 185 -5.67 3.86 12.02
CA PRO A 185 -6.93 4.03 11.31
C PRO A 185 -7.78 2.73 11.31
N ALA A 186 -7.39 1.76 12.14
CA ALA A 186 -7.88 0.39 12.08
C ALA A 186 -8.90 0.06 13.20
N GLY A 187 -9.18 1.01 14.09
CA GLY A 187 -10.07 0.84 15.25
C GLY A 187 -9.55 -0.17 16.28
N TYR A 188 -8.27 -0.52 16.22
CA TYR A 188 -7.63 -1.44 17.17
C TYR A 188 -6.11 -1.25 17.17
N PRO A 189 -5.44 -1.02 18.32
CA PRO A 189 -4.03 -0.64 18.34
C PRO A 189 -3.07 -1.65 17.65
N ASN A 190 -3.32 -2.96 17.78
CA ASN A 190 -2.44 -3.93 17.12
C ASN A 190 -2.66 -3.98 15.60
N ALA A 191 -3.89 -3.71 15.13
CA ALA A 191 -4.20 -3.65 13.71
C ALA A 191 -3.65 -2.35 13.08
N ALA A 192 -3.70 -1.24 13.82
CA ALA A 192 -3.08 0.03 13.44
C ALA A 192 -1.57 -0.14 13.25
N ALA A 193 -0.88 -0.64 14.29
CA ALA A 193 0.56 -0.90 14.22
C ALA A 193 0.94 -1.81 13.03
N ALA A 194 0.17 -2.89 12.79
CA ALA A 194 0.41 -3.76 11.65
C ALA A 194 0.25 -3.02 10.31
N THR A 195 -0.79 -2.19 10.18
CA THR A 195 -1.05 -1.37 8.99
C THR A 195 0.12 -0.44 8.68
N TRP A 196 0.62 0.28 9.67
CA TRP A 196 1.75 1.19 9.53
C TRP A 196 3.05 0.46 9.18
N LEU A 197 3.36 -0.62 9.90
CA LEU A 197 4.57 -1.40 9.66
C LEU A 197 4.55 -2.13 8.30
N MET A 198 3.39 -2.49 7.76
CA MET A 198 3.29 -3.05 6.41
C MET A 198 3.76 -2.07 5.33
N ALA A 199 3.53 -0.77 5.50
CA ALA A 199 4.04 0.26 4.58
C ALA A 199 5.48 0.72 4.90
N PHE A 200 5.93 0.57 6.15
CA PHE A 200 7.30 0.94 6.55
C PHE A 200 8.38 0.23 5.71
N TRP A 201 8.28 -1.09 5.56
CA TRP A 201 9.29 -1.88 4.82
C TRP A 201 9.43 -1.50 3.34
N PRO A 202 8.35 -1.37 2.55
CA PRO A 202 8.47 -0.90 1.18
C PRO A 202 8.92 0.56 1.10
N ALA A 203 8.63 1.42 2.09
CA ALA A 203 9.19 2.77 2.15
C ALA A 203 10.73 2.74 2.23
N VAL A 204 11.29 1.92 3.13
CA VAL A 204 12.75 1.71 3.23
C VAL A 204 13.33 1.15 1.93
N ALA A 205 12.68 0.14 1.34
CA ALA A 205 13.13 -0.47 0.09
C ALA A 205 13.15 0.53 -1.08
N LEU A 206 12.11 1.36 -1.22
CA LEU A 206 11.99 2.35 -2.28
C LEU A 206 12.91 3.55 -2.06
N ALA A 207 13.16 3.96 -0.81
CA ALA A 207 14.17 4.96 -0.47
C ALA A 207 15.59 4.48 -0.81
N ALA A 208 15.88 3.19 -0.66
CA ALA A 208 17.17 2.58 -1.00
C ALA A 208 17.34 2.30 -2.51
N ALA A 209 16.26 2.30 -3.28
CA ALA A 209 16.24 1.85 -4.67
C ALA A 209 16.89 2.86 -5.63
N PRO A 210 17.96 2.50 -6.37
CA PRO A 210 18.62 3.42 -7.31
C PRO A 210 17.78 3.79 -8.53
N ARG A 211 16.72 3.02 -8.83
CA ARG A 211 15.80 3.29 -9.94
C ARG A 211 14.72 4.33 -9.58
N VAL A 212 14.59 4.68 -8.30
CA VAL A 212 13.62 5.67 -7.83
C VAL A 212 14.28 7.05 -7.90
N PRO A 213 13.61 8.08 -8.45
CA PRO A 213 14.10 9.46 -8.46
C PRO A 213 14.47 9.94 -7.06
N TRP A 214 15.54 10.72 -6.93
CA TRP A 214 16.09 11.13 -5.63
C TRP A 214 15.06 11.83 -4.72
N GLY A 215 14.18 12.69 -5.28
CA GLY A 215 13.14 13.36 -4.51
C GLY A 215 12.11 12.39 -3.93
N LEU A 216 11.70 11.38 -4.71
CA LEU A 216 10.82 10.32 -4.23
C LEU A 216 11.51 9.44 -3.18
N ARG A 217 12.82 9.20 -3.32
CA ARG A 217 13.58 8.47 -2.28
C ARG A 217 13.55 9.21 -0.95
N GLY A 218 13.68 10.53 -0.97
CA GLY A 218 13.50 11.39 0.21
C GLY A 218 12.08 11.29 0.79
N ALA A 219 11.05 11.35 -0.05
CA ALA A 219 9.66 11.19 0.37
C ALA A 219 9.40 9.83 1.03
N PHE A 220 9.94 8.73 0.47
CA PHE A 220 9.84 7.41 1.09
C PHE A 220 10.61 7.30 2.40
N ALA A 221 11.77 7.93 2.52
CA ALA A 221 12.52 7.97 3.77
C ALA A 221 11.74 8.75 4.86
N ALA A 222 11.17 9.91 4.51
CA ALA A 222 10.32 10.68 5.41
C ALA A 222 9.06 9.90 5.82
N ALA A 223 8.40 9.24 4.86
CA ALA A 223 7.25 8.37 5.15
C ALA A 223 7.64 7.23 6.09
N ALA A 224 8.82 6.62 5.94
CA ALA A 224 9.28 5.57 6.84
C ALA A 224 9.46 6.05 8.28
N VAL A 225 9.91 7.29 8.50
CA VAL A 225 9.98 7.88 9.85
C VAL A 225 8.59 8.03 10.44
N VAL A 226 7.68 8.72 9.73
CA VAL A 226 6.31 8.95 10.21
C VAL A 226 5.58 7.64 10.46
N LEU A 227 5.71 6.65 9.57
CA LEU A 227 5.12 5.31 9.74
C LEU A 227 5.67 4.57 10.96
N ALA A 228 6.96 4.73 11.27
CA ALA A 228 7.54 4.15 12.47
C ALA A 228 7.01 4.82 13.75
N ASP A 229 6.88 6.15 13.73
CA ASP A 229 6.38 6.93 14.88
C ASP A 229 4.91 6.59 15.18
N VAL A 230 4.02 6.56 14.18
CA VAL A 230 2.61 6.17 14.41
C VAL A 230 2.48 4.70 14.80
N ALA A 231 3.36 3.81 14.31
CA ALA A 231 3.38 2.42 14.75
C ALA A 231 3.82 2.28 16.22
N LEU A 232 4.76 3.10 16.66
CA LEU A 232 5.21 3.17 18.05
C LEU A 232 4.09 3.68 18.96
N LEU A 233 3.35 4.70 18.51
CA LEU A 233 2.21 5.28 19.23
C LEU A 233 1.07 4.29 19.48
N SER A 234 0.91 3.28 18.63
CA SER A 234 -0.04 2.17 18.85
C SER A 234 0.39 1.17 19.94
N GLN A 235 1.63 1.26 20.42
CA GLN A 235 2.21 0.43 21.49
C GLN A 235 1.88 -1.07 21.37
N SER A 236 2.02 -1.64 20.16
CA SER A 236 1.61 -3.02 19.91
C SER A 236 2.59 -4.04 20.49
N ARG A 237 2.13 -4.90 21.41
CA ARG A 237 2.93 -6.02 21.94
C ARG A 237 3.37 -7.00 20.85
N GLY A 238 2.54 -7.21 19.83
CA GLY A 238 2.89 -8.06 18.68
C GLY A 238 4.04 -7.50 17.84
N SER A 239 4.12 -6.16 17.74
CA SER A 239 5.19 -5.50 16.99
C SER A 239 6.58 -5.71 17.60
N LEU A 240 6.69 -5.89 18.91
CA LEU A 240 7.95 -6.17 19.62
C LEU A 240 8.65 -7.43 19.08
N PHE A 241 7.88 -8.43 18.65
CA PHE A 241 8.40 -9.66 18.06
C PHE A 241 8.41 -9.60 16.52
N ALA A 242 7.34 -9.08 15.92
CA ALA A 242 7.19 -9.06 14.47
C ALA A 242 8.23 -8.14 13.79
N PHE A 243 8.58 -7.00 14.39
CA PHE A 243 9.53 -6.06 13.83
C PHE A 243 10.95 -6.65 13.68
N PRO A 244 11.60 -7.20 14.73
CA PRO A 244 12.95 -7.77 14.58
C PRO A 244 12.96 -8.98 13.65
N ILE A 245 11.92 -9.83 13.67
CA ILE A 245 11.80 -10.95 12.73
C ILE A 245 11.72 -10.43 11.29
N THR A 246 10.87 -9.43 11.03
CA THR A 246 10.71 -8.86 9.68
C THR A 246 11.97 -8.12 9.25
N LEU A 247 12.68 -7.44 10.14
CA LEU A 247 13.96 -6.81 9.85
C LEU A 247 14.99 -7.84 9.36
N VAL A 248 15.12 -8.96 10.05
CA VAL A 248 16.03 -10.05 9.66
C VAL A 248 15.61 -10.61 8.30
N LEU A 249 14.33 -10.95 8.13
CA LEU A 249 13.81 -11.47 6.86
C LEU A 249 14.02 -10.47 5.72
N PHE A 250 13.80 -9.18 5.97
CA PHE A 250 14.00 -8.12 4.99
C PHE A 250 15.46 -8.02 4.54
N LEU A 251 16.41 -8.03 5.48
CA LEU A 251 17.84 -7.98 5.15
C LEU A 251 18.37 -9.25 4.47
N VAL A 252 17.76 -10.40 4.75
CA VAL A 252 18.12 -11.70 4.14
C VAL A 252 17.51 -11.84 2.75
N LEU A 253 16.23 -11.51 2.57
CA LEU A 253 15.48 -11.77 1.34
C LEU A 253 15.60 -10.63 0.33
N VAL A 254 15.79 -9.39 0.76
CA VAL A 254 15.86 -8.23 -0.14
C VAL A 254 17.32 -7.92 -0.52
N SER A 255 17.60 -8.02 -1.82
CA SER A 255 18.92 -7.76 -2.38
C SER A 255 19.41 -6.33 -2.10
N GLY A 256 20.70 -6.15 -1.82
CA GLY A 256 21.28 -4.82 -1.60
C GLY A 256 21.24 -4.36 -0.13
N ARG A 257 21.31 -5.30 0.83
CA ARG A 257 21.29 -5.08 2.30
C ARG A 257 22.01 -3.84 2.80
N LEU A 258 23.20 -3.52 2.29
CA LEU A 258 23.96 -2.34 2.73
C LEU A 258 23.21 -1.03 2.46
N ARG A 259 22.53 -0.91 1.31
CA ARG A 259 21.73 0.28 0.98
C ARG A 259 20.53 0.43 1.92
N HIS A 260 19.90 -0.70 2.26
CA HIS A 260 18.80 -0.72 3.21
C HIS A 260 19.25 -0.32 4.60
N VAL A 261 20.39 -0.86 5.08
CA VAL A 261 20.98 -0.45 6.37
C VAL A 261 21.31 1.05 6.37
N LEU A 262 21.90 1.58 5.29
CA LEU A 262 22.20 3.01 5.17
C LEU A 262 20.95 3.91 5.17
N VAL A 263 19.78 3.40 4.79
CA VAL A 263 18.50 4.11 4.91
C VAL A 263 17.89 3.92 6.30
N LEU A 264 17.96 2.71 6.86
CA LEU A 264 17.44 2.40 8.19
C LEU A 264 18.16 3.16 9.30
N LEU A 265 19.46 3.46 9.15
CA LEU A 265 20.22 4.22 10.15
C LEU A 265 19.65 5.63 10.40
N PRO A 266 19.52 6.52 9.39
CA PRO A 266 18.92 7.84 9.61
C PRO A 266 17.42 7.77 9.94
N VAL A 267 16.67 6.82 9.37
CA VAL A 267 15.24 6.63 9.70
C VAL A 267 15.07 6.21 11.17
N GLY A 268 15.85 5.23 11.62
CA GLY A 268 15.84 4.75 13.00
C GLY A 268 16.38 5.78 13.98
N ALA A 269 17.37 6.58 13.59
CA ALA A 269 17.84 7.69 14.41
C ALA A 269 16.75 8.77 14.56
N ALA A 270 16.06 9.14 13.48
CA ALA A 270 14.97 10.12 13.53
C ALA A 270 13.81 9.63 14.40
N ALA A 271 13.33 8.41 14.17
CA ALA A 271 12.27 7.81 14.99
C ALA A 271 12.70 7.62 16.46
N GLY A 272 13.95 7.23 16.69
CA GLY A 272 14.51 7.07 18.04
C GLY A 272 14.63 8.39 18.80
N LEU A 273 14.96 9.49 18.11
CA LEU A 273 14.97 10.84 18.71
C LEU A 273 13.56 11.34 19.02
N ALA A 274 12.57 10.97 18.22
CA ALA A 274 11.16 11.30 18.44
C ALA A 274 10.49 10.40 19.49
N ALA A 275 11.02 9.19 19.73
CA ALA A 275 10.37 8.15 20.53
C ALA A 275 9.89 8.59 21.92
N PRO A 276 10.65 9.36 22.74
CA PRO A 276 10.15 9.82 24.04
C PRO A 276 8.89 10.68 23.88
N ALA A 277 8.95 11.70 23.01
CA ALA A 277 7.82 12.58 22.74
C ALA A 277 6.62 11.81 22.17
N VAL A 278 6.86 10.84 21.28
CA VAL A 278 5.80 9.99 20.70
C VAL A 278 5.13 9.16 21.80
N LEU A 279 5.89 8.53 22.69
CA LEU A 279 5.32 7.70 23.75
C LEU A 279 4.57 8.52 24.81
N ASP A 280 4.99 9.75 25.05
CA ASP A 280 4.33 10.66 25.99
C ASP A 280 2.98 11.19 25.45
N VAL A 281 2.76 11.22 24.13
CA VAL A 281 1.50 11.72 23.53
C VAL A 281 0.28 10.95 24.04
N GLY A 282 0.36 9.62 24.09
CA GLY A 282 -0.77 8.80 24.55
C GLY A 282 -1.14 9.08 26.01
N GLN A 283 -0.14 9.28 26.86
CA GLN A 283 -0.34 9.61 28.28
C GLN A 283 -0.89 11.04 28.43
N ALA A 284 -0.34 12.02 27.71
CA ALA A 284 -0.84 13.40 27.73
C ALA A 284 -2.32 13.49 27.33
N VAL A 285 -2.74 12.73 26.31
CA VAL A 285 -4.15 12.65 25.88
C VAL A 285 -5.04 12.07 26.97
N VAL A 286 -4.58 11.05 27.71
CA VAL A 286 -5.33 10.45 28.83
C VAL A 286 -5.40 11.40 30.03
N ASP A 287 -4.32 12.11 30.32
CA ASP A 287 -4.23 13.05 31.45
C ASP A 287 -4.98 14.36 31.19
N GLY A 288 -5.41 14.62 29.95
CA GLY A 288 -6.12 15.83 29.55
C GLY A 288 -5.20 17.05 29.41
N ASP A 289 -3.89 16.82 29.31
CA ASP A 289 -2.91 17.86 29.04
C ASP A 289 -2.80 18.07 27.52
N PRO A 290 -2.97 19.32 27.02
CA PRO A 290 -2.97 19.62 25.59
C PRO A 290 -1.61 19.45 24.91
#